data_AF-A0A4S3PK83-F1
#
_entry.id   AF-A0A4S3PK83-F1
#
_cell.length_a   1.000
_cell.length_b   1.000
_cell.length_c   1.000
_cell.angle_alpha   90.00
_cell.angle_beta   90.00
_cell.angle_gamma   90.00
#
_symmetry.space_group_name_H-M   'P 1'
#
loop_
_entity.id
_entity.type
_entity.pdbx_description
1 polymer ?
#
loop_
_entity_poly.entity_id
_entity_poly.type
_entity_poly.pdbx_seq_one_letter_code
_entity_poly.pdbx_strand_id
1 'polypeptide(L)' 'MSLNQSKQQSVSYVCLTCHEKEEIPINVVRDFDLMDDGDPTIPPMFACEKCGGKMYPEYYKGIHGIEYKLSDIL' A
#
# COMPACT_ATOMS: atom_id res chain seq x y z
N MET A 1 -8.55 23.63 21.70
CA MET A 1 -7.34 23.17 20.99
C MET A 1 -7.76 22.80 19.57
N SER A 2 -7.22 23.45 18.55
CA SER A 2 -7.64 23.27 17.16
C SER A 2 -7.17 21.91 16.64
N LEU A 3 -8.12 21.09 16.17
CA LEU A 3 -7.91 19.83 15.48
C LEU A 3 -7.20 20.11 14.15
N ASN A 4 -5.87 20.25 14.17
CA ASN A 4 -5.10 20.16 12.94
C ASN A 4 -5.02 18.67 12.57
N GLN A 5 -5.99 18.24 11.77
CA GLN A 5 -5.99 16.98 11.05
C GLN A 5 -4.64 16.84 10.32
N SER A 6 -3.68 16.19 10.96
CA SER A 6 -2.55 15.60 10.25
C SER A 6 -3.19 14.66 9.25
N LYS A 7 -3.10 15.00 7.97
CA LYS A 7 -3.58 14.22 6.83
C LYS A 7 -3.07 12.79 7.03
N GLN A 8 -3.88 11.90 7.61
CA GLN A 8 -3.53 10.50 7.76
C GLN A 8 -3.56 9.96 6.35
N GLN A 9 -2.40 9.98 5.69
CA GLN A 9 -2.25 9.41 4.37
C GLN A 9 -2.43 7.90 4.57
N SER A 10 -3.57 7.37 4.13
CA SER A 10 -3.80 5.95 3.93
C SER A 10 -3.51 5.63 2.46
N VAL A 11 -3.10 4.39 2.22
CA VAL A 11 -2.96 3.82 0.88
C VAL A 11 -4.06 2.79 0.76
N SER A 12 -4.90 2.93 -0.26
CA SER A 12 -5.89 1.93 -0.59
C SER A 12 -5.20 0.75 -1.25
N TYR A 13 -5.26 -0.42 -0.63
CA TYR A 13 -4.82 -1.68 -1.18
C TYR A 13 -6.04 -2.41 -1.75
N VAL A 14 -5.90 -2.96 -2.94
CA VAL A 14 -6.97 -3.70 -3.61
C VAL A 14 -6.51 -5.14 -3.78
N CYS A 15 -7.34 -6.08 -3.36
CA CYS A 15 -7.10 -7.49 -3.58
C CYS A 15 -7.23 -7.84 -5.07
N LEU A 16 -6.21 -8.46 -5.64
CA LEU A 16 -6.21 -8.87 -7.06
C LEU A 16 -7.13 -10.06 -7.33
N THR A 17 -7.65 -10.72 -6.29
CA THR A 17 -8.53 -11.90 -6.41
C THR A 17 -9.99 -11.54 -6.20
N CYS A 18 -10.32 -10.94 -5.04
CA CYS A 18 -11.71 -10.63 -4.67
C CYS A 18 -12.09 -9.15 -4.86
N HIS A 19 -11.14 -8.28 -5.23
CA HIS A 19 -11.33 -6.84 -5.40
C HIS A 19 -11.76 -6.09 -4.13
N GLU A 20 -11.56 -6.70 -2.95
CA GLU A 20 -11.74 -6.01 -1.67
C GLU A 20 -10.72 -4.88 -1.55
N LYS A 21 -11.16 -3.73 -1.02
CA LYS A 21 -10.30 -2.60 -0.74
C LYS A 21 -10.05 -2.48 0.76
N GLU A 22 -8.77 -2.38 1.14
CA GLU A 22 -8.35 -2.15 2.52
C GLU A 22 -7.53 -0.86 2.59
N GLU A 23 -7.79 -0.03 3.59
CA GLU A 23 -7.04 1.21 3.81
C GLU A 23 -5.91 0.96 4.80
N ILE A 24 -4.68 0.97 4.30
CA ILE A 24 -3.50 0.73 5.13
C ILE A 24 -2.79 2.07 5.39
N PRO A 25 -2.45 2.40 6.65
CA PRO A 25 -1.74 3.64 6.96
C PRO A 25 -0.39 3.73 6.23
N ILE A 26 -0.08 4.88 5.62
CA ILE A 26 1.18 5.09 4.87
C ILE A 26 2.42 4.77 5.69
N ASN A 27 2.38 5.02 7.00
CA ASN A 27 3.51 4.78 7.90
C ASN A 27 3.84 3.29 7.96
N VAL A 28 2.81 2.44 8.08
CA VAL A 28 2.98 0.98 8.05
C VAL A 28 3.56 0.57 6.70
N VAL A 29 3.00 1.07 5.59
CA VAL A 29 3.50 0.76 4.24
C VAL A 29 4.98 1.15 4.10
N ARG A 30 5.37 2.34 4.55
CA ARG A 30 6.76 2.81 4.49
C ARG A 30 7.70 2.05 5.42
N ASP A 31 7.26 1.70 6.62
CA ASP A 31 8.07 0.92 7.54
C ASP A 31 8.36 -0.46 6.94
N PHE A 32 7.37 -1.08 6.29
CA PHE A 32 7.57 -2.32 5.54
C PHE A 32 8.47 -2.12 4.30
N ASP A 33 8.29 -1.05 3.51
CA ASP A 33 9.14 -0.69 2.36
C ASP A 33 10.61 -0.44 2.78
N LEU A 34 10.83 0.06 3.99
CA LEU A 34 12.17 0.29 4.58
C LEU A 34 12.82 -0.98 5.13
N MET A 35 12.01 -1.91 5.64
CA MET A 35 12.48 -3.17 6.24
C MET A 35 12.60 -4.29 5.22
N ASP A 36 11.95 -4.17 4.06
CA ASP A 36 12.05 -5.14 2.97
C ASP A 36 13.37 -4.91 2.21
N ASP A 37 14.36 -5.78 2.47
CA ASP A 37 15.59 -5.90 1.66
C ASP A 37 15.33 -6.54 0.28
N GLY A 38 14.05 -6.72 -0.10
CA GLY A 38 13.61 -7.23 -1.39
C GLY A 38 13.84 -6.25 -2.55
N ASP A 39 13.16 -6.53 -3.68
CA ASP A 39 13.26 -5.68 -4.86
C ASP A 39 12.65 -4.30 -4.59
N PRO A 40 13.42 -3.20 -4.67
CA PRO A 40 12.93 -1.85 -4.40
C PRO A 40 11.95 -1.36 -5.48
N THR A 41 11.68 -2.17 -6.51
CA THR A 41 10.72 -1.93 -7.59
C THR A 41 9.40 -2.68 -7.37
N ILE A 42 9.21 -3.33 -6.23
CA ILE A 42 7.98 -4.03 -5.88
C ILE A 42 7.47 -3.41 -4.57
N PRO A 43 6.22 -2.92 -4.51
CA PRO A 43 5.69 -2.38 -3.28
C PRO A 43 5.41 -3.52 -2.29
N PRO A 44 5.40 -3.24 -0.98
CA PRO A 44 5.02 -4.23 0.03
C PRO A 44 3.61 -4.76 -0.25
N MET A 45 3.50 -6.08 -0.38
CA MET A 45 2.24 -6.78 -0.65
C MET A 45 1.61 -7.27 0.65
N PHE A 46 0.32 -6.99 0.84
CA PHE A 46 -0.45 -7.47 1.98
C PHE A 46 -1.33 -8.66 1.56
N ALA A 47 -1.65 -9.54 2.51
CA ALA A 47 -2.60 -10.62 2.30
C ALA A 47 -4.00 -10.13 2.66
N CYS A 48 -4.96 -10.32 1.76
CA CYS A 48 -6.35 -9.94 1.99
C CYS A 48 -6.96 -10.75 3.13
N GLU A 49 -7.58 -10.09 4.11
CA GLU A 49 -8.17 -10.79 5.26
C GLU A 49 -9.36 -11.66 4.87
N LYS A 50 -10.05 -11.33 3.77
CA LYS A 50 -11.21 -12.10 3.28
C LYS A 50 -10.86 -13.39 2.55
N CYS A 51 -9.83 -13.37 1.70
CA CYS A 51 -9.56 -14.48 0.78
C CYS A 51 -8.11 -15.00 0.83
N GLY A 52 -7.22 -14.35 1.59
CA GLY A 52 -5.79 -14.66 1.60
C GLY A 52 -5.06 -14.32 0.29
N GLY A 53 -5.75 -13.67 -0.66
CA GLY A 53 -5.17 -13.24 -1.93
C GLY A 53 -4.19 -12.09 -1.76
N LYS A 54 -3.32 -11.89 -2.74
CA LYS A 54 -2.37 -10.77 -2.75
C LYS A 54 -3.11 -9.45 -2.97
N MET A 55 -2.78 -8.46 -2.16
CA MET A 55 -3.25 -7.10 -2.31
C MET A 55 -2.15 -6.21 -2.86
N TYR A 56 -2.56 -5.26 -3.68
CA TYR A 56 -1.67 -4.32 -4.35
C TYR A 56 -2.17 -2.89 -4.14
N PRO A 57 -1.28 -1.91 -3.93
CA PRO A 57 -1.70 -0.55 -3.71
C PRO A 57 -2.32 0.05 -4.98
N GLU A 58 -3.45 0.74 -4.83
CA GLU A 58 -4.12 1.46 -5.92
C GLU A 58 -3.19 2.55 -6.48
N TYR A 59 -2.57 3.31 -5.57
CA TYR A 59 -1.48 4.25 -5.85
C TYR A 59 -0.60 4.40 -4.60
N TYR A 60 0.70 4.13 -4.72
CA TYR A 60 1.69 4.33 -3.67
C TYR A 60 2.99 4.87 -4.25
N LYS A 61 3.64 5.79 -3.54
CA LYS A 61 4.98 6.25 -3.87
C LYS A 61 5.96 5.75 -2.81
N GLY A 62 6.80 4.80 -3.20
CA GLY A 62 7.83 4.20 -2.36
C GLY A 62 8.87 5.21 -1.89
N ILE A 63 9.64 4.82 -0.88
CA ILE A 63 10.69 5.67 -0.31
C ILE A 63 11.78 6.02 -1.34
N HIS A 64 12.00 5.13 -2.30
CA HIS A 64 12.97 5.29 -3.38
C HIS A 64 12.47 6.22 -4.50
N GLY A 65 11.26 6.77 -4.38
CA GLY A 65 10.65 7.66 -5.37
C GLY A 65 9.93 6.94 -6.50
N ILE A 66 9.84 5.60 -6.43
CA ILE A 66 9.13 4.76 -7.39
C ILE A 66 7.63 4.87 -7.13
N GLU A 67 6.86 5.08 -8.19
CA GLU A 67 5.41 5.13 -8.14
C GLU A 67 4.83 3.79 -8.56
N TYR A 68 3.99 3.23 -7.71
CA TYR A 68 3.28 1.99 -7.89
C TYR A 68 1.81 2.29 -8.12
N LYS A 69 1.25 1.80 -9.22
CA LYS A 69 -0.18 1.96 -9.53
C LYS A 69 -0.75 0.62 -9.90
N LEU A 70 -1.91 0.31 -9.34
CA LEU A 70 -2.67 -0.88 -9.70
C LEU A 70 -3.02 -0.91 -11.20
N SER A 71 -3.21 0.27 -11.80
CA SER A 71 -3.55 0.40 -13.23
C SER A 71 -2.39 0.05 -14.18
N ASP A 72 -1.14 -0.02 -13.71
CA ASP A 72 0.00 -0.44 -14.55
C ASP A 72 0.08 -1.98 -14.67
N ILE A 73 -0.64 -2.73 -13.82
CA ILE A 73 -0.59 -4.19 -13.75
C ILE A 73 -1.90 -4.90 -14.19
N LEU A 74 -2.99 -4.15 -14.39
CA LEU A 74 -4.33 -4.62 -14.78
C LEU A 74 -4.70 -4.07 -16.17
#